data_AF-A0A9Q3BRK9-F1
#
_entry.id   AF-A0A9Q3BRK9-F1
#
_cell.length_a   1.000
_cell.length_b   1.000
_cell.length_c   1.000
_cell.angle_alpha   90.00
_cell.angle_beta   90.00
_cell.angle_gamma   90.00
#
_symmetry.space_group_name_H-M   'P 1'
#
loop_
_entity.id
_entity.type
_entity.pdbx_description
1 polymer ?
#
loop_
_entity_poly.entity_id
_entity_poly.type
_entity_poly.pdbx_seq_one_letter_code
_entity_poly.pdbx_strand_id
1 'polypeptide(L)'
;MYGRNPRFDSIHFSQDSPGANLSTKLQTVQQVVKEELESAIRRLKKYADSNRTIPPDFRPGEKVWLASKNIKTTRSTKKLSERWPGPFEVLKKIGSHASHLQFPQQW
;
A
#
# COMPACT_ATOMS: atom_id res chain seq x y z
N MET A 1 -0.40 -18.48 -10.14
CA MET A 1 -1.88 -18.36 -10.07
C MET A 1 -2.22 -17.26 -9.08
N TYR A 2 -2.62 -16.06 -9.49
CA TYR A 2 -3.06 -15.03 -8.54
C TYR A 2 -4.29 -14.30 -9.06
N GLY A 3 -5.26 -14.10 -8.17
CA GLY A 3 -6.55 -13.47 -8.45
C GLY A 3 -7.69 -14.38 -7.99
N ARG A 4 -8.25 -14.11 -6.81
CA ARG A 4 -9.54 -14.70 -6.43
C ARG A 4 -10.59 -13.94 -7.22
N ASN A 5 -11.20 -14.57 -8.23
CA ASN A 5 -12.28 -13.96 -8.99
C ASN A 5 -13.53 -13.98 -8.10
N PRO A 6 -13.98 -12.84 -7.54
CA PRO A 6 -15.19 -12.84 -6.74
C PRO A 6 -16.34 -13.23 -7.66
N ARG A 7 -16.96 -14.38 -7.40
CA ARG A 7 -18.23 -14.72 -8.02
C ARG A 7 -19.27 -13.87 -7.30
N PHE A 8 -19.71 -12.82 -7.98
CA PHE A 8 -20.95 -12.17 -7.60
C PHE A 8 -22.05 -13.14 -7.98
N ASP A 9 -22.47 -13.98 -7.03
CA ASP A 9 -23.71 -14.72 -7.22
C ASP A 9 -24.79 -13.69 -7.53
N SER A 10 -25.47 -13.89 -8.65
CA SER A 10 -26.51 -12.97 -9.10
C SER A 10 -27.56 -12.90 -8.01
N ILE A 11 -27.68 -11.74 -7.38
CA ILE A 11 -28.75 -11.47 -6.43
C ILE A 11 -30.05 -11.63 -7.21
N HIS A 12 -30.76 -12.74 -6.99
CA HIS A 12 -32.03 -13.01 -7.68
C HIS A 12 -33.08 -12.02 -7.18
N PHE A 13 -33.46 -11.07 -8.03
CA PHE A 13 -34.51 -10.11 -7.75
C PHE A 13 -35.87 -10.74 -8.09
N SER A 14 -36.59 -11.24 -7.08
CA SER A 14 -38.06 -11.42 -7.23
C SER A 14 -38.71 -10.04 -7.38
N GLN A 15 -39.48 -9.88 -8.47
CA GLN A 15 -40.33 -8.72 -8.71
C GLN A 15 -41.62 -8.86 -7.90
N ASP A 16 -41.65 -8.28 -6.71
CA ASP A 16 -42.90 -7.95 -6.02
C ASP A 16 -42.97 -6.42 -5.79
N SER A 17 -44.18 -5.86 -5.88
CA SER A 17 -44.51 -4.46 -6.24
C SER A 17 -44.24 -3.38 -5.14
N PRO A 18 -44.57 -2.08 -5.40
CA PRO A 18 -43.61 -1.00 -5.59
C PRO A 18 -43.33 -0.18 -4.31
N GLY A 19 -42.05 0.17 -4.10
CA GLY A 19 -41.64 1.29 -3.23
C GLY A 19 -41.13 0.91 -1.84
N ALA A 20 -41.99 0.37 -0.97
CA ALA A 20 -41.66 0.22 0.46
C ALA A 20 -40.63 -0.91 0.73
N ASN A 21 -40.81 -2.08 0.12
CA ASN A 21 -39.93 -3.24 0.29
C ASN A 21 -38.60 -3.10 -0.47
N LEU A 22 -38.52 -2.17 -1.42
CA LEU A 22 -37.31 -1.92 -2.19
C LEU A 22 -36.26 -1.21 -1.33
N SER A 23 -36.65 -0.20 -0.55
CA SER A 23 -35.71 0.55 0.27
C SER A 23 -35.04 -0.33 1.33
N THR A 24 -35.83 -1.15 2.04
CA THR A 24 -35.31 -2.10 3.03
C THR A 24 -34.40 -3.14 2.39
N LYS A 25 -34.79 -3.70 1.24
CA LYS A 25 -33.97 -4.66 0.48
C LYS A 25 -32.66 -4.05 0.00
N LEU A 26 -32.66 -2.82 -0.51
CA LEU A 26 -31.45 -2.11 -0.92
C LEU A 26 -30.52 -1.86 0.26
N GLN A 27 -31.06 -1.48 1.42
CA GLN A 27 -30.27 -1.32 2.65
C GLN A 27 -29.61 -2.64 3.07
N THR A 28 -30.36 -3.75 3.05
CA THR A 28 -29.82 -5.09 3.38
C THR A 28 -28.69 -5.48 2.41
N VAL A 29 -28.90 -5.32 1.10
CA VAL A 29 -27.87 -5.63 0.10
C VAL A 29 -26.64 -4.75 0.30
N GLN A 30 -26.81 -3.45 0.54
CA GLN A 30 -25.71 -2.53 0.79
C GLN A 30 -24.91 -2.94 2.03
N GLN A 31 -25.58 -3.39 3.09
CA GLN A 31 -24.93 -3.87 4.29
C GLN A 31 -24.08 -5.12 4.01
N VAL A 32 -24.65 -6.12 3.33
CA VAL A 32 -23.91 -7.35 2.97
C VAL A 32 -22.69 -7.03 2.10
N VAL A 33 -22.85 -6.17 1.10
CA VAL A 33 -21.73 -5.75 0.22
C VAL A 33 -20.64 -5.04 1.03
N LYS A 34 -21.01 -4.19 1.99
CA LYS A 34 -20.05 -3.50 2.86
C LYS A 34 -19.28 -4.50 3.73
N GLU A 35 -19.96 -5.45 4.35
CA GLU A 35 -19.35 -6.47 5.20
C GLU A 35 -18.36 -7.35 4.43
N GLU A 36 -18.74 -7.78 3.22
CA GLU A 36 -17.88 -8.56 2.33
C GLU A 36 -16.67 -7.75 1.85
N LEU A 37 -16.87 -6.47 1.50
CA LEU A 37 -15.77 -5.58 1.11
C LEU A 37 -14.77 -5.41 2.26
N GLU A 38 -15.25 -5.17 3.48
CA GLU A 38 -14.38 -5.08 4.66
C GLU A 38 -13.62 -6.39 4.92
N SER A 39 -14.29 -7.53 4.75
CA SER A 39 -13.66 -8.86 4.85
C SER A 39 -12.55 -9.05 3.81
N ALA A 40 -12.80 -8.67 2.57
CA ALA A 40 -11.83 -8.70 1.49
C ALA A 40 -10.62 -7.80 1.78
N ILE A 41 -10.85 -6.56 2.26
CA ILE A 41 -9.80 -5.63 2.65
C ILE A 41 -8.95 -6.21 3.79
N ARG A 42 -9.58 -6.78 4.83
CA ARG A 42 -8.86 -7.44 5.94
C ARG A 42 -7.99 -8.59 5.45
N ARG A 43 -8.50 -9.40 4.52
CA ARG A 43 -7.74 -10.51 3.91
C ARG A 43 -6.54 -9.99 3.14
N LEU A 44 -6.72 -8.98 2.29
CA LEU A 44 -5.65 -8.34 1.53
C LEU A 44 -4.59 -7.76 2.46
N LYS A 45 -5.01 -7.06 3.53
CA LYS A 45 -4.12 -6.51 4.55
C LYS A 45 -3.28 -7.61 5.21
N LYS A 46 -3.88 -8.72 5.61
CA LYS A 46 -3.16 -9.85 6.24
C LYS A 46 -2.02 -10.37 5.35
N TYR A 47 -2.28 -10.58 4.05
CA TYR A 47 -1.26 -11.06 3.12
C TYR A 47 -0.23 -9.98 2.75
N ALA A 48 -0.65 -8.71 2.66
CA ALA A 48 0.27 -7.61 2.41
C ALA A 48 1.22 -7.41 3.60
N ASP A 49 0.70 -7.47 4.83
CA ASP A 49 1.45 -7.28 6.07
C ASP A 49 2.35 -8.48 6.41
N SER A 50 2.03 -9.70 5.95
CA SER A 50 2.83 -10.91 6.26
C SER A 50 4.27 -10.83 5.74
N ASN A 51 4.51 -10.09 4.66
CA ASN A 51 5.83 -9.91 4.07
C ASN A 51 6.46 -8.56 4.42
N ARG A 52 5.80 -7.72 5.23
CA ARG A 52 6.34 -6.43 5.67
C ARG A 52 7.27 -6.65 6.85
N THR A 53 8.47 -6.09 6.76
CA THR A 53 9.43 -6.04 7.87
C THR A 53 9.26 -4.71 8.60
N ILE A 54 9.37 -4.74 9.93
CA ILE A 54 9.37 -3.51 10.74
C ILE A 54 10.58 -2.68 10.29
N PRO A 55 10.37 -1.42 9.84
CA PRO A 55 11.47 -0.58 9.43
C PRO A 55 12.34 -0.22 10.66
N PRO A 56 13.66 -0.13 10.49
CA PRO A 56 14.52 0.42 11.53
C PRO A 56 14.10 1.85 11.88
N ASP A 57 14.19 2.20 13.16
CA ASP A 57 13.87 3.55 13.63
C ASP A 57 15.10 4.45 13.50
N PHE A 58 15.08 5.34 12.51
CA PHE A 58 16.15 6.30 12.28
C PHE A 58 15.86 7.63 12.98
N ARG A 59 16.87 8.14 13.70
CA ARG A 59 16.78 9.42 14.39
C ARG A 59 17.39 10.54 13.55
N PRO A 60 16.89 11.79 13.69
CA PRO A 60 17.55 12.95 13.09
C PRO A 60 19.03 13.03 13.50
N GLY A 61 19.91 13.33 12.55
CA GLY A 61 21.37 13.37 12.74
C GLY A 61 22.09 12.04 12.51
N GLU A 62 21.37 10.92 12.41
CA GLU A 62 21.97 9.63 12.06
C GLU A 62 22.36 9.59 10.58
N LYS A 63 23.44 8.84 10.30
CA LYS A 63 23.98 8.65 8.96
C LYS A 63 23.56 7.29 8.42
N VAL A 64 22.90 7.28 7.26
CA VAL A 64 22.34 6.06 6.66
C VAL A 64 22.76 5.93 5.20
N TRP A 65 23.02 4.71 4.74
CA TRP A 65 23.26 4.41 3.34
C TRP A 65 21.93 4.22 2.59
N LEU A 66 21.84 4.77 1.38
CA LEU A 66 20.64 4.60 0.55
C LEU A 66 20.80 3.48 -0.47
N ALA A 67 19.80 2.62 -0.61
CA ALA A 67 19.80 1.60 -1.67
C ALA A 67 19.53 2.25 -3.05
N SER A 68 20.48 2.18 -3.98
CA SER A 68 20.33 2.78 -5.33
C SER A 68 19.57 1.90 -6.34
N LYS A 69 19.05 0.75 -5.92
CA LYS A 69 18.46 -0.27 -6.82
C LYS A 69 17.39 0.31 -7.76
N ASN A 70 16.57 1.23 -7.25
CA ASN A 70 15.40 1.79 -7.93
C ASN A 70 15.51 3.32 -8.14
N ILE A 71 16.71 3.89 -8.02
CA ILE A 71 16.93 5.34 -8.05
C ILE A 71 17.78 5.66 -9.28
N LYS A 72 17.47 6.77 -9.96
CA LYS A 72 18.33 7.30 -11.03
C LYS A 72 19.45 8.10 -10.39
N THR A 73 20.69 7.72 -10.69
CA THR A 73 21.90 8.43 -10.25
C THR A 73 22.42 9.31 -11.39
N THR A 74 23.30 10.27 -11.10
CA THR A 74 24.02 11.11 -12.10
C THR A 74 24.65 10.27 -13.20
N ARG A 75 25.14 9.07 -12.87
CA ARG A 75 25.72 8.16 -13.86
C ARG A 75 24.67 7.74 -14.89
N SER A 76 24.98 7.95 -16.16
CA SER A 76 24.17 7.54 -17.32
C SER A 76 23.89 6.03 -17.36
N THR A 77 24.80 5.20 -16.84
CA THR A 77 24.65 3.74 -16.80
C THR A 77 24.72 3.19 -15.39
N LYS A 78 23.96 2.13 -15.14
CA LYS A 78 23.92 1.41 -13.85
C LYS A 78 25.13 0.50 -13.64
N LYS A 79 25.86 0.17 -14.70
CA LYS A 79 27.05 -0.68 -14.62
C LYS A 79 28.16 0.11 -13.92
N LEU A 80 28.77 -0.50 -12.90
CA LEU A 80 29.76 0.16 -12.04
C LEU A 80 29.21 1.39 -11.28
N SER A 81 27.88 1.53 -11.15
CA SER A 81 27.31 2.53 -10.25
C SER A 81 27.35 2.00 -8.82
N GLU A 82 27.43 2.91 -7.85
CA GLU A 82 27.39 2.57 -6.43
C GLU A 82 26.04 1.91 -6.09
N ARG A 83 26.08 0.76 -5.42
CA ARG A 83 24.87 0.06 -4.94
C ARG A 83 24.28 0.71 -3.69
N TRP A 84 25.15 1.28 -2.87
CA TRP A 84 24.85 1.93 -1.61
C TRP A 84 25.60 3.28 -1.55
N PRO A 85 25.13 4.29 -2.32
CA PRO A 85 25.65 5.64 -2.19
C PRO A 85 25.62 6.08 -0.73
N GLY A 86 26.63 6.88 -0.39
CA GLY A 86 27.20 7.06 0.94
C GLY A 86 26.25 7.39 2.11
N PRO A 87 26.83 7.69 3.28
CA PRO A 87 26.02 8.03 4.44
C PRO A 87 25.38 9.41 4.27
N PHE A 88 24.06 9.43 4.11
CA PHE A 88 23.26 10.63 4.14
C PHE A 88 22.74 10.87 5.54
N GLU A 89 22.69 12.14 5.94
CA GLU A 89 22.15 12.52 7.23
C GLU A 89 20.62 12.53 7.20
N VAL A 90 20.00 11.94 8.21
CA VAL A 90 18.55 12.00 8.39
C VAL A 90 18.19 13.37 8.97
N LEU A 91 17.43 14.16 8.23
CA LEU A 91 16.97 15.47 8.70
C LEU A 91 15.75 15.36 9.62
N LYS A 92 14.78 14.53 9.22
CA LYS A 92 13.57 14.27 10.01
C LYS A 92 12.86 13.00 9.59
N LYS A 93 12.07 12.44 10.49
CA LYS A 93 11.14 11.35 10.17
C LYS A 93 9.86 11.93 9.57
N ILE A 94 9.48 11.48 8.38
CA ILE A 94 8.25 11.91 7.69
C ILE A 94 7.09 10.98 8.06
N GLY A 95 7.38 9.69 8.27
CA GLY A 95 6.39 8.69 8.64
C GLY A 95 7.02 7.43 9.20
N SER A 96 6.22 6.37 9.37
CA SER A 96 6.70 5.11 9.96
C SER A 96 7.79 4.43 9.14
N HIS A 97 7.76 4.54 7.80
CA HIS A 97 8.69 3.89 6.88
C HIS A 97 9.49 4.87 6.01
N ALA A 98 9.41 6.17 6.31
CA ALA A 98 9.97 7.22 5.46
C ALA A 98 10.66 8.29 6.30
N SER A 99 11.92 8.55 5.94
CA SER A 99 12.75 9.60 6.53
C SER A 99 13.21 10.55 5.44
N HIS A 100 13.32 11.84 5.78
CA HIS A 100 13.88 12.86 4.93
C HIS A 100 15.40 12.85 5.09
N LEU A 101 16.12 12.74 3.97
CA LEU A 101 17.59 12.69 3.96
C LEU A 101 18.15 13.99 3.38
N GLN A 102 19.29 14.43 3.90
CA GLN A 102 20.04 15.54 3.32
C GLN A 102 20.84 15.04 2.11
N PHE A 103 20.45 15.50 0.92
CA PHE A 103 21.17 15.20 -0.32
C PHE A 103 22.02 16.38 -0.78
N PRO A 104 23.14 16.11 -1.49
CA PRO A 104 23.87 17.17 -2.18
C PRO A 104 22.99 17.79 -3.27
N GLN A 105 23.27 19.04 -3.63
CA GLN A 105 22.51 19.79 -4.63
C GLN A 105 22.51 19.14 -6.03
N GLN A 106 23.52 18.31 -6.31
CA GLN A 106 23.68 17.59 -7.57
C GLN A 106 23.84 16.11 -7.25
N TRP A 107 22.94 15.26 -7.77
CA TRP A 107 22.99 13.81 -7.59
C TRP A 107 22.50 13.03 -8.80
#